data_AF-A0A3M7GD79-F1
#
_entry.id   AF-A0A3M7GD79-F1
#
_cell.length_a   1.000
_cell.length_b   1.000
_cell.length_c   1.000
_cell.angle_alpha   90.00
_cell.angle_beta   90.00
_cell.angle_gamma   90.00
#
_symmetry.space_group_name_H-M   'P 1'
#
loop_
_entity.id
_entity.type
_entity.pdbx_description
1 polymer ?
#
loop_
_entity_poly.entity_id
_entity_poly.type
_entity_poly.pdbx_seq_one_letter_code
_entity_poly.pdbx_strand_id
1 'polypeptide(L)' 'MFMEAKNNTVRFDNINGIVLEKVCEYFYYNERNKDARDVQDMDFPTELCLEILMAADYLDV' A
#
# COMPACT_ATOMS: atom_id res chain seq x y z
N MET A 1 -9.21 -22.02 -1.90
CA MET A 1 -7.78 -21.67 -2.03
C MET A 1 -7.71 -20.58 -3.08
N PHE A 2 -7.30 -19.38 -2.69
CA PHE A 2 -7.17 -18.26 -3.61
C PHE A 2 -6.04 -18.54 -4.61
N MET A 3 -6.24 -18.19 -5.88
CA MET A 3 -5.24 -18.46 -6.94
C MET A 3 -3.93 -17.68 -6.73
N GLU A 4 -3.96 -16.57 -5.98
CA GLU A 4 -2.79 -15.75 -5.68
C GLU A 4 -1.74 -16.52 -4.89
N ALA A 5 -2.18 -17.41 -3.97
CA ALA A 5 -1.28 -18.26 -3.18
C ALA A 5 -0.54 -19.32 -4.02
N LYS A 6 -1.02 -19.62 -5.24
CA LYS A 6 -0.35 -20.54 -6.17
C LYS A 6 0.55 -19.82 -7.16
N ASN A 7 0.12 -18.65 -7.62
CA ASN A 7 0.82 -17.92 -8.68
C ASN A 7 1.78 -16.85 -8.15
N ASN A 8 1.72 -16.51 -6.85
CA ASN A 8 2.43 -15.38 -6.23
C ASN A 8 2.22 -14.05 -6.94
N THR A 9 1.07 -13.90 -7.60
CA THR A 9 0.71 -12.71 -8.36
C THR A 9 -0.71 -12.32 -8.00
N VAL A 10 -0.89 -11.04 -7.66
CA VAL A 10 -2.18 -10.39 -7.46
C VAL A 10 -2.34 -9.35 -8.57
N ARG A 11 -3.53 -9.29 -9.17
CA ARG A 11 -3.84 -8.30 -10.22
C ARG A 11 -4.88 -7.32 -9.70
N PHE A 12 -4.52 -6.05 -9.67
CA PHE A 12 -5.42 -4.96 -9.31
C PHE A 12 -5.88 -4.25 -10.58
N ASP A 13 -7.11 -4.49 -11.02
CA ASP A 13 -7.67 -3.85 -12.22
C ASP A 13 -8.22 -2.44 -11.96
N ASN A 14 -8.51 -2.10 -10.69
CA ASN A 14 -9.15 -0.85 -10.29
C ASN A 14 -8.24 0.10 -9.49
N ILE A 15 -6.97 -0.26 -9.28
CA ILE A 15 -5.99 0.57 -8.57
C ILE A 15 -5.01 1.12 -9.61
N ASN A 16 -4.85 2.44 -9.64
CA ASN A 16 -3.88 3.11 -10.50
C ASN A 16 -2.45 2.67 -10.13
N GLY A 17 -1.59 2.44 -11.12
CA GLY A 17 -0.20 2.04 -10.90
C GLY A 17 0.58 3.02 -10.01
N ILE A 18 0.32 4.33 -10.13
CA ILE A 18 0.96 5.35 -9.27
C ILE A 18 0.55 5.20 -7.81
N VAL A 19 -0.73 4.89 -7.56
CA VAL A 19 -1.25 4.66 -6.21
C VAL A 19 -0.67 3.36 -5.64
N LEU A 20 -0.61 2.30 -6.46
CA LEU A 20 -0.04 1.02 -6.06
C LEU A 20 1.45 1.12 -5.71
N GLU A 21 2.20 1.95 -6.43
CA GLU A 21 3.60 2.25 -6.09
C GLU A 21 3.70 2.86 -4.68
N LYS A 22 2.85 3.84 -4.35
CA LYS A 22 2.82 4.44 -3.00
C LYS A 22 2.39 3.48 -1.90
N VAL A 23 1.46 2.58 -2.19
CA VAL A 23 1.09 1.50 -1.27
C VAL A 23 2.28 0.56 -1.00
N CYS A 24 3.04 0.20 -2.04
CA CYS A 24 4.23 -0.63 -1.88
C CYS A 24 5.32 0.07 -1.07
N GLU A 25 5.55 1.37 -1.32
CA GLU A 25 6.45 2.21 -0.50
C GLU A 25 6.01 2.21 0.97
N TYR A 26 4.71 2.36 1.23
CA TYR A 26 4.15 2.31 2.59
C TYR A 26 4.39 0.94 3.26
N PHE A 27 4.16 -0.18 2.58
CA PHE A 27 4.41 -1.49 3.16
C PHE A 27 5.87 -1.71 3.53
N TYR A 28 6.79 -1.28 2.67
CA TYR A 28 8.22 -1.32 2.99
C TYR A 28 8.55 -0.41 4.17
N TYR A 29 7.99 0.80 4.19
CA TYR A 29 8.17 1.76 5.28
C TYR A 29 7.68 1.21 6.61
N ASN A 30 6.46 0.69 6.64
CA ASN A 30 5.80 0.13 7.82
C ASN A 30 6.59 -1.04 8.39
N GLU A 31 6.99 -2.01 7.55
CA GLU A 31 7.74 -3.18 8.03
C GLU A 31 9.14 -2.78 8.55
N ARG A 32 9.80 -1.81 7.90
CA ARG A 32 11.11 -1.32 8.36
C ARG A 32 11.03 -0.57 9.70
N ASN A 33 9.90 0.06 10.00
CA ASN A 33 9.71 0.88 11.19
C ASN A 33 8.82 0.22 12.26
N LYS A 34 8.47 -1.07 12.09
CA LYS A 34 7.51 -1.79 12.93
C LYS A 34 7.81 -1.75 14.44
N ASP A 35 9.09 -1.77 14.80
CA ASP A 35 9.56 -1.73 16.19
C ASP A 35 10.19 -0.37 16.57
N ALA A 36 10.18 0.60 15.65
CA ALA A 36 10.77 1.90 15.86
C ALA A 36 9.83 2.83 16.66
N ARG A 37 10.43 3.71 17.46
CA ARG A 37 9.72 4.79 18.17
C ARG A 37 10.10 6.11 17.51
N ASP A 38 9.18 7.07 17.51
CA ASP A 38 9.36 8.41 16.90
C ASP A 38 9.63 8.35 15.39
N VAL A 39 8.91 7.48 14.71
CA VAL A 39 8.95 7.29 13.25
C VAL A 39 8.34 8.52 12.58
N GLN A 40 9.04 9.09 11.60
CA GLN A 40 8.54 10.23 10.83
C GLN A 40 7.29 9.81 10.03
N ASP A 41 6.35 10.72 9.79
CA ASP A 41 5.24 10.40 8.90
C ASP A 41 5.71 10.29 7.45
N MET A 42 5.11 9.36 6.71
CA MET A 42 5.34 9.25 5.27
C MET A 42 4.53 10.33 4.55
N ASP A 43 5.21 11.16 3.76
CA ASP A 43 4.57 12.21 2.96
C ASP A 43 3.96 11.62 1.69
N PHE A 44 2.68 11.92 1.44
CA PHE A 44 1.99 11.57 0.22
C PHE A 44 1.59 12.83 -0.55
N PRO A 45 1.62 12.80 -1.91
CA PRO A 45 1.07 13.87 -2.72
C PRO A 45 -0.41 14.06 -2.41
N THR A 46 -0.83 15.31 -2.18
CA THR A 46 -2.21 15.61 -1.76
C THR A 46 -3.23 15.18 -2.82
N GLU A 47 -2.83 15.21 -4.08
CA GLU A 47 -3.65 14.81 -5.22
C GLU A 47 -3.99 13.32 -5.21
N LEU A 48 -3.21 12.49 -4.52
CA LEU A 48 -3.38 11.04 -4.46
C LEU A 48 -4.06 10.54 -3.18
N CYS A 49 -4.22 11.40 -2.17
CA CYS A 49 -4.67 10.98 -0.83
C CYS A 49 -6.00 10.23 -0.84
N LEU A 50 -6.98 10.65 -1.66
CA LEU A 50 -8.29 9.97 -1.74
C LEU A 50 -8.17 8.58 -2.36
N GLU A 51 -7.37 8.43 -3.42
CA GLU A 51 -7.18 7.12 -4.06
C GLU A 51 -6.37 6.17 -3.16
N ILE A 52 -5.35 6.69 -2.47
CA ILE A 52 -4.58 5.92 -1.48
C ILE A 52 -5.47 5.48 -0.32
N LEU A 53 -6.37 6.35 0.16
CA LEU A 53 -7.33 5.99 1.21
C LEU A 53 -8.26 4.85 0.77
N MET A 54 -8.80 4.92 -0.45
CA MET A 54 -9.62 3.83 -0.99
C MET A 54 -8.82 2.53 -1.16
N ALA A 55 -7.56 2.62 -1.57
CA ALA A 55 -6.69 1.45 -1.69
C ALA A 55 -6.36 0.84 -0.32
N ALA A 56 -6.13 1.66 0.70
CA ALA A 56 -5.90 1.19 2.08
C ALA A 56 -7.13 0.46 2.63
N ASP A 57 -8.33 1.04 2.47
CA ASP A 57 -9.60 0.39 2.85
C ASP A 57 -9.81 -0.94 2.11
N TYR A 58 -9.51 -0.99 0.81
CA TYR A 58 -9.59 -2.23 0.02
C TYR A 58 -8.60 -3.31 0.47
N LEU A 59 -7.41 -2.92 0.92
CA LEU A 59 -6.34 -3.83 1.34
C LEU A 59 -6.40 -4.19 2.84
N ASP A 60 -7.31 -3.57 3.61
CA ASP A 60 -7.51 -3.75 5.05
C ASP A 60 -6.21 -3.49 5.86
N VAL A 61 -5.56 -2.35 5.59
CA VAL A 61 -4.28 -1.91 6.18
C VAL A 61 -4.33 -0.50 6.78
#